data_AF-A0A1X7TQI4-F1
#
_entry.id   AF-A0A1X7TQI4-F1
#
_cell.length_a   1.000
_cell.length_b   1.000
_cell.length_c   1.000
_cell.angle_alpha   90.00
_cell.angle_beta   90.00
_cell.angle_gamma   90.00
#
_symmetry.space_group_name_H-M   'P 1'
#
loop_
_entity.id
_entity.type
_entity.pdbx_description
1 polymer ?
#
loop_
_entity_poly.entity_id
_entity_poly.type
_entity_poly.pdbx_seq_one_letter_code
_entity_poly.pdbx_strand_id
1 'polypeptide(L)'
;MLVTLSDFIYAIIVVRKNAIAPYFFMSPFVIAFTMVTVILLLQSEHKKGVRSSGPPVILWIGLVAYGSIKLWSILTKLPVKENVKLFFLVTFTLEYFCFLLQLMLSFIPEPKSIDDINENPVYRPSPEKSASFFSLVTWWWLKLLMWKGSHKVLTHDDLYDINYEDKSEVTSLRFQKEWNKEVKRSGLLFVQGQKNNQTKKTREPSLVLALFSAYGLDIITGGFYRLCYDALFYVNPLLLRMMLAYINDKDQPP
;
A
#
# COMPACT_ATOMS: atom_id res chain seq x y z
N MET A 1 -7.49 2.31 -19.27
CA MET A 1 -6.55 2.79 -20.31
C MET A 1 -7.26 3.16 -21.62
N LEU A 2 -8.16 2.33 -22.17
CA LEU A 2 -8.88 2.68 -23.41
C LEU A 2 -9.73 3.96 -23.26
N VAL A 3 -10.45 4.10 -22.15
CA VAL A 3 -11.28 5.29 -21.87
C VAL A 3 -10.43 6.55 -21.73
N THR A 4 -9.31 6.48 -20.98
CA THR A 4 -8.38 7.60 -20.80
C THR A 4 -7.68 8.01 -22.10
N LEU A 5 -7.40 7.06 -23.00
CA LEU A 5 -6.84 7.34 -24.33
C LEU A 5 -7.86 8.03 -25.24
N SER A 6 -9.12 7.60 -25.18
CA SER A 6 -10.23 8.26 -25.89
C SER A 6 -10.39 9.71 -25.43
N ASP A 7 -10.33 9.96 -24.13
CA ASP A 7 -10.40 11.32 -23.56
C ASP A 7 -9.21 12.18 -23.95
N PHE A 8 -8.00 11.61 -24.00
CA PHE A 8 -6.81 12.33 -24.44
C PHE A 8 -6.88 12.71 -25.93
N ILE A 9 -7.31 11.79 -26.80
CA ILE A 9 -7.49 12.05 -28.23
C ILE A 9 -8.57 13.11 -28.46
N TYR A 10 -9.70 13.00 -27.75
CA TYR A 10 -10.76 13.99 -27.82
C TYR A 10 -10.28 15.37 -27.36
N ALA A 11 -9.51 15.43 -26.27
CA ALA A 11 -8.92 16.68 -25.78
C ALA A 11 -8.00 17.32 -26.83
N ILE A 12 -7.14 16.55 -27.52
CA ILE A 12 -6.26 17.06 -28.59
C ILE A 12 -7.06 17.64 -29.76
N ILE A 13 -8.08 16.90 -30.22
CA ILE A 13 -8.94 17.34 -31.34
C ILE A 13 -9.67 18.64 -30.98
N VAL A 14 -10.14 18.74 -29.73
CA VAL A 14 -10.89 19.88 -29.22
C VAL A 14 -9.99 21.11 -29.00
N VAL A 15 -8.76 20.92 -28.50
CA VAL A 15 -7.75 21.99 -28.37
C VAL A 15 -7.33 22.53 -29.74
N ARG A 16 -7.20 21.65 -30.75
CA ARG A 16 -6.90 22.08 -32.13
C ARG A 16 -8.01 22.94 -32.73
N LYS A 17 -9.25 22.79 -32.26
CA LYS A 17 -10.43 23.52 -32.76
C LYS A 17 -10.79 24.76 -31.95
N ASN A 18 -10.55 24.77 -30.62
CA ASN A 18 -10.93 25.86 -29.73
C ASN A 18 -9.91 26.01 -28.59
N ALA A 19 -9.48 27.24 -28.29
CA ALA A 19 -8.62 27.58 -27.15
C ALA A 19 -9.39 27.40 -25.82
N ILE A 20 -9.48 26.15 -25.37
CA ILE A 20 -10.19 25.78 -24.14
C ILE A 20 -9.23 25.79 -22.95
N ALA A 21 -9.78 26.04 -21.77
CA ALA A 21 -9.05 26.12 -20.53
C ALA A 21 -8.17 24.85 -20.27
N PRO A 22 -6.94 25.03 -19.78
CA PRO A 22 -5.92 23.97 -19.69
C PRO A 22 -6.27 22.83 -18.73
N TYR A 23 -7.24 23.01 -17.81
CA TYR A 23 -7.63 21.98 -16.84
C TYR A 23 -8.19 20.71 -17.50
N PHE A 24 -8.86 20.84 -18.66
CA PHE A 24 -9.39 19.70 -19.41
C PHE A 24 -8.29 18.79 -19.97
N PHE A 25 -7.08 19.32 -20.15
CA PHE A 25 -5.91 18.57 -20.62
C PHE A 25 -5.15 17.92 -19.46
N MET A 26 -4.98 18.64 -18.35
CA MET A 26 -4.20 18.15 -17.21
C MET A 26 -4.85 16.93 -16.53
N SER A 27 -6.18 16.88 -16.45
CA SER A 27 -6.89 15.76 -15.82
C SER A 27 -6.63 14.39 -16.51
N PRO A 28 -6.88 14.20 -17.82
CA PRO A 28 -6.62 12.93 -18.48
C PRO A 28 -5.13 12.61 -18.56
N PHE A 29 -4.26 13.62 -18.63
CA PHE A 29 -2.81 13.42 -18.60
C PHE A 29 -2.33 12.82 -17.27
N VAL A 30 -2.77 13.38 -16.14
CA VAL A 30 -2.43 12.85 -14.80
C VAL A 30 -2.96 11.43 -14.65
N ILE A 31 -4.21 11.18 -15.05
CA ILE A 31 -4.78 9.83 -14.98
C ILE A 31 -4.00 8.85 -15.86
N ALA A 32 -3.66 9.22 -17.10
CA ALA A 32 -2.86 8.37 -17.98
C ALA A 32 -1.47 8.06 -17.39
N PHE A 33 -0.81 9.06 -16.80
CA PHE A 33 0.48 8.88 -16.13
C PHE A 33 0.37 7.93 -14.92
N THR A 34 -0.67 8.10 -14.10
CA THR A 34 -0.92 7.19 -12.97
C THR A 34 -1.20 5.75 -13.44
N MET A 35 -1.92 5.56 -14.54
CA MET A 35 -2.20 4.24 -15.12
C MET A 35 -0.93 3.55 -15.62
N VAL A 36 -0.03 4.28 -16.28
CA VAL A 36 1.28 3.73 -16.69
C VAL A 36 2.08 3.31 -15.46
N THR A 37 2.07 4.13 -14.41
CA THR A 37 2.77 3.81 -13.15
C THR A 37 2.20 2.54 -12.52
N VAL A 38 0.87 2.38 -12.48
CA VAL A 38 0.21 1.16 -11.97
C VAL A 38 0.60 -0.06 -12.79
N ILE A 39 0.64 0.04 -14.13
CA ILE A 39 1.05 -1.07 -14.99
C ILE A 39 2.51 -1.48 -14.71
N LEU A 40 3.42 -0.51 -14.56
CA LEU A 40 4.82 -0.79 -14.25
C LEU A 40 4.98 -1.43 -12.86
N LEU A 41 4.20 -0.98 -11.87
CA LEU A 41 4.18 -1.58 -10.53
C LEU A 41 3.68 -3.03 -10.59
N LEU A 42 2.53 -3.28 -11.24
CA LEU A 42 1.99 -4.63 -11.42
C LEU A 42 2.98 -5.55 -12.13
N GLN A 43 3.66 -5.06 -13.18
CA GLN A 43 4.70 -5.83 -13.85
C GLN A 43 5.90 -6.12 -12.95
N SER A 44 6.33 -5.15 -12.12
CA SER A 44 7.40 -5.38 -11.14
C SER A 44 6.97 -6.37 -10.07
N GLU A 45 5.71 -6.38 -9.67
CA GLU A 45 5.16 -7.26 -8.63
C GLU A 45 5.01 -8.69 -9.14
N HIS A 46 4.48 -8.84 -10.36
CA HIS A 46 4.46 -10.12 -11.07
C HIS A 46 5.87 -10.72 -11.20
N LYS A 47 6.88 -9.91 -11.55
CA LYS A 47 8.28 -10.39 -11.63
C LYS A 47 8.85 -10.80 -10.28
N LYS A 48 8.38 -10.21 -9.19
CA LYS A 48 8.80 -10.53 -7.81
C LYS A 48 7.96 -11.63 -7.17
N GLY A 49 6.93 -12.14 -7.87
CA GLY A 49 6.00 -13.14 -7.33
C GLY A 49 5.08 -12.63 -6.21
N VAL A 50 4.91 -11.31 -6.10
CA VAL A 50 4.05 -10.70 -5.08
C VAL A 50 2.59 -10.75 -5.55
N ARG A 51 1.72 -11.40 -4.77
CA ARG A 51 0.30 -11.65 -5.11
C ARG A 51 -0.68 -10.55 -4.75
N SER A 52 -0.30 -9.66 -3.86
CA SER A 52 -1.18 -8.56 -3.49
C SER A 52 -0.36 -7.35 -3.17
N SER A 53 -0.56 -6.31 -3.96
CA SER A 53 0.12 -5.05 -3.80
C SER A 53 -0.78 -4.01 -3.15
N GLY A 54 -0.30 -3.48 -2.03
CA GLY A 54 -0.97 -2.37 -1.35
C GLY A 54 -1.02 -1.07 -2.14
N PRO A 55 0.05 -0.64 -2.87
CA PRO A 55 0.07 0.68 -3.50
C PRO A 55 -1.06 0.93 -4.53
N PRO A 56 -1.38 0.00 -5.46
CA PRO A 56 -2.52 0.18 -6.37
C PRO A 56 -3.85 0.29 -5.62
N VAL A 57 -4.05 -0.48 -4.54
CA VAL A 57 -5.28 -0.44 -3.75
C VAL A 57 -5.49 0.93 -3.09
N ILE A 58 -4.44 1.47 -2.47
CA ILE A 58 -4.46 2.81 -1.88
C ILE A 58 -4.81 3.87 -2.93
N LEU A 59 -4.24 3.74 -4.14
CA LEU A 59 -4.53 4.61 -5.27
C LEU A 59 -5.99 4.51 -5.70
N TRP A 60 -6.55 3.29 -5.83
CA TRP A 60 -7.95 3.10 -6.21
C TRP A 60 -8.91 3.72 -5.20
N ILE A 61 -8.64 3.57 -3.90
CA ILE A 61 -9.42 4.22 -2.84
C ILE A 61 -9.39 5.74 -3.01
N GLY A 62 -8.21 6.32 -3.24
CA GLY A 62 -8.05 7.75 -3.48
C GLY A 62 -8.79 8.25 -4.72
N LEU A 63 -8.72 7.51 -5.83
CA LEU A 63 -9.42 7.85 -7.08
C LEU A 63 -10.94 7.75 -6.95
N VAL A 64 -11.45 6.76 -6.21
CA VAL A 64 -12.89 6.63 -5.92
C VAL A 64 -13.37 7.78 -5.03
N ALA A 65 -12.58 8.18 -4.03
CA ALA A 65 -12.90 9.34 -3.18
C ALA A 65 -12.92 10.65 -4.01
N TYR A 66 -11.91 10.89 -4.84
CA TYR A 66 -11.88 12.01 -5.77
C TYR A 66 -13.07 11.99 -6.75
N GLY A 67 -13.35 10.83 -7.35
CA GLY A 67 -14.46 10.62 -8.26
C GLY A 67 -15.82 10.92 -7.62
N SER A 68 -16.02 10.47 -6.38
CA SER A 68 -17.23 10.75 -5.59
C SER A 68 -17.45 12.25 -5.38
N ILE A 69 -16.42 12.99 -4.96
CA ILE A 69 -16.50 14.44 -4.74
C ILE A 69 -16.81 15.17 -6.06
N LYS A 70 -16.15 14.78 -7.16
CA LYS A 70 -16.36 15.39 -8.48
C LYS A 70 -17.77 15.10 -9.00
N LEU A 71 -18.28 13.88 -8.83
CA LEU A 71 -19.64 13.49 -9.22
C LEU A 71 -20.68 14.32 -8.46
N TRP A 72 -20.51 14.46 -7.14
CA TRP A 72 -21.37 15.31 -6.31
C TRP A 72 -21.36 16.78 -6.77
N SER A 73 -20.17 17.31 -7.07
CA SER A 73 -20.06 18.68 -7.59
C SER A 73 -20.71 18.88 -8.97
N ILE A 74 -20.76 17.84 -9.81
CA ILE A 74 -21.43 17.93 -11.13
C ILE A 74 -22.94 17.85 -10.94
N LEU A 75 -23.42 16.93 -10.10
CA LEU A 75 -24.85 16.74 -9.79
C LEU A 75 -25.51 18.02 -9.26
N THR A 76 -24.80 18.74 -8.38
CA THR A 76 -25.29 20.01 -7.82
C THR A 76 -25.29 21.17 -8.83
N LYS A 77 -24.48 21.11 -9.89
CA LYS A 77 -24.36 22.18 -10.92
C LYS A 77 -25.20 21.92 -12.18
N LEU A 78 -25.66 20.69 -12.37
CA LEU A 78 -26.54 20.28 -13.48
C LEU A 78 -27.85 21.09 -13.60
N PRO A 79 -28.57 21.47 -12.53
CA PRO A 79 -29.80 22.26 -12.68
C PRO A 79 -29.57 23.72 -13.13
N VAL A 80 -28.32 24.20 -13.20
CA VAL A 80 -27.98 25.62 -13.44
C VAL A 80 -27.27 25.85 -14.80
N LYS A 81 -26.77 24.81 -15.48
CA LYS A 81 -26.08 24.92 -16.77
C LYS A 81 -26.57 23.87 -17.77
N GLU A 82 -27.40 24.28 -18.72
CA GLU A 82 -27.90 23.41 -19.81
C GLU A 82 -26.81 22.95 -20.80
N ASN A 83 -25.62 23.56 -20.80
CA ASN A 83 -24.53 23.23 -21.73
C ASN A 83 -23.42 22.39 -21.08
N VAL A 84 -23.76 21.27 -20.47
CA VAL A 84 -22.74 20.26 -20.12
C VAL A 84 -22.46 19.41 -21.37
N LYS A 85 -21.21 19.41 -21.83
CA LYS A 85 -20.77 18.58 -22.96
C LYS A 85 -20.97 17.09 -22.61
N LEU A 86 -22.01 16.48 -23.15
CA LEU A 86 -22.47 15.12 -22.87
C LEU A 86 -21.35 14.07 -22.94
N PHE A 87 -20.41 14.24 -23.88
CA PHE A 87 -19.25 13.37 -24.03
C PHE A 87 -18.41 13.25 -22.75
N PHE A 88 -18.03 14.37 -22.11
CA PHE A 88 -17.19 14.36 -20.91
C PHE A 88 -17.91 13.78 -19.68
N LEU A 89 -19.23 13.89 -19.64
CA LEU A 89 -20.02 13.31 -18.55
C LEU A 89 -20.07 11.79 -18.69
N VAL A 90 -20.30 11.28 -19.90
CA VAL A 90 -20.35 9.84 -20.18
C VAL A 90 -18.97 9.19 -19.95
N THR A 91 -17.89 9.82 -20.42
CA THR A 91 -16.55 9.24 -20.21
C THR A 91 -16.17 9.25 -18.73
N PHE A 92 -16.47 10.34 -18.00
CA PHE A 92 -16.25 10.41 -16.56
C PHE A 92 -17.03 9.35 -15.76
N THR A 93 -18.32 9.12 -16.07
CA THR A 93 -19.11 8.11 -15.36
C THR A 93 -18.62 6.68 -15.64
N LEU A 94 -18.20 6.40 -16.88
CA LEU A 94 -17.57 5.12 -17.24
C LEU A 94 -16.23 4.93 -16.51
N GLU A 95 -15.37 5.94 -16.45
CA GLU A 95 -14.10 5.85 -15.71
C GLU A 95 -14.33 5.60 -14.22
N TYR A 96 -15.27 6.32 -13.61
CA TYR A 96 -15.63 6.13 -12.21
C TYR A 96 -16.12 4.70 -11.93
N PHE A 97 -16.96 4.15 -12.81
CA PHE A 97 -17.40 2.76 -12.71
C PHE A 97 -16.24 1.77 -12.85
N CYS A 98 -15.30 2.01 -13.77
CA CYS A 98 -14.09 1.20 -13.88
C CYS A 98 -13.23 1.25 -12.60
N PHE A 99 -13.10 2.41 -11.94
CA PHE A 99 -12.36 2.51 -10.67
C PHE A 99 -13.05 1.75 -9.55
N LEU A 100 -14.38 1.82 -9.46
CA LEU A 100 -15.15 1.02 -8.50
C LEU A 100 -14.99 -0.48 -8.75
N LEU A 101 -15.06 -0.90 -10.01
CA LEU A 101 -14.85 -2.29 -10.39
C LEU A 101 -13.43 -2.75 -10.02
N GLN A 102 -12.42 -1.96 -10.34
CA GLN A 102 -11.03 -2.29 -10.02
C GLN A 102 -10.78 -2.36 -8.50
N LEU A 103 -11.42 -1.47 -7.73
CA LEU A 103 -11.40 -1.51 -6.28
C LEU A 103 -12.06 -2.80 -5.77
N MET A 104 -13.21 -3.19 -6.32
CA MET A 104 -13.90 -4.45 -6.00
C MET A 104 -13.04 -5.68 -6.31
N LEU A 105 -12.39 -5.72 -7.48
CA LEU A 105 -11.45 -6.78 -7.83
C LEU A 105 -10.28 -6.85 -6.86
N SER A 106 -9.83 -5.72 -6.32
CA SER A 106 -8.74 -5.67 -5.35
C SER A 106 -9.08 -6.31 -3.99
N PHE A 107 -10.37 -6.51 -3.69
CA PHE A 107 -10.78 -7.28 -2.50
C PHE A 107 -10.62 -8.78 -2.69
N ILE A 108 -10.74 -9.27 -3.93
CA ILE A 108 -10.65 -10.69 -4.27
C ILE A 108 -9.18 -11.10 -4.20
N PRO A 109 -8.81 -12.10 -3.37
CA PRO A 109 -7.45 -12.61 -3.35
C PRO A 109 -7.07 -13.20 -4.70
N GLU A 110 -5.85 -12.90 -5.16
CA GLU A 110 -5.33 -13.50 -6.39
C GLU A 110 -5.21 -15.03 -6.23
N PRO A 111 -5.50 -15.80 -7.29
CA PRO A 111 -5.43 -17.25 -7.24
C PRO A 111 -4.00 -17.72 -6.94
N LYS A 112 -3.88 -18.90 -6.32
CA LYS A 112 -2.57 -19.51 -6.02
C LYS A 112 -1.75 -19.63 -7.30
N SER A 113 -0.47 -19.23 -7.26
CA SER A 113 0.44 -19.47 -8.37
C SER A 113 0.73 -20.97 -8.48
N ILE A 114 1.10 -21.40 -9.68
CA ILE A 114 1.37 -22.81 -10.00
C ILE A 114 2.46 -23.39 -9.08
N ASP A 115 3.41 -22.56 -8.63
CA ASP A 115 4.50 -22.95 -7.74
C ASP A 115 4.02 -23.37 -6.33
N ASP A 116 2.95 -22.76 -5.80
CA ASP A 116 2.35 -23.15 -4.51
C ASP A 116 1.53 -24.44 -4.59
N ILE A 117 1.06 -24.80 -5.78
CA ILE A 117 0.27 -26.02 -5.99
C ILE A 117 1.20 -27.25 -5.96
N ASN A 118 2.45 -27.08 -6.36
CA ASN A 118 3.47 -28.13 -6.42
C ASN A 118 4.26 -28.29 -5.10
N GLU A 119 3.93 -27.53 -4.07
CA GLU A 119 4.61 -27.60 -2.78
C GLU A 119 4.20 -28.87 -1.99
N ASN A 120 5.14 -29.40 -1.19
CA ASN A 120 5.00 -30.67 -0.47
C ASN A 120 3.65 -30.77 0.27
N PRO A 121 2.94 -31.91 0.24
CA PRO A 121 1.61 -32.07 0.86
C PRO A 121 1.58 -31.91 2.39
N VAL A 122 2.76 -31.86 3.02
CA VAL A 122 2.94 -31.67 4.47
C VAL A 122 3.02 -30.18 4.84
N TYR A 123 3.47 -29.31 3.92
CA TYR A 123 3.66 -27.89 4.20
C TYR A 123 2.32 -27.14 4.08
N ARG A 124 1.90 -26.49 5.17
CA ARG A 124 0.69 -25.66 5.20
C ARG A 124 1.12 -24.19 5.29
N PRO A 125 1.25 -23.49 4.14
CA PRO A 125 1.67 -22.10 4.15
C PRO A 125 0.67 -21.24 4.93
N SER A 126 1.19 -20.19 5.57
CA SER A 126 0.34 -19.19 6.21
C SER A 126 -0.60 -18.56 5.17
N PRO A 127 -1.89 -18.36 5.50
CA PRO A 127 -2.82 -17.67 4.62
C PRO A 127 -2.48 -16.18 4.48
N GLU A 128 -1.64 -15.63 5.37
CA GLU A 128 -1.17 -14.24 5.38
C GLU A 128 -0.50 -13.86 4.06
N LYS A 129 0.44 -14.67 3.54
CA LYS A 129 1.12 -14.37 2.26
C LYS A 129 0.20 -14.43 1.05
N SER A 130 -0.90 -15.18 1.15
CA SER A 130 -1.91 -15.29 0.10
C SER A 130 -3.08 -14.31 0.24
N ALA A 131 -3.13 -13.56 1.34
CA ALA A 131 -4.24 -12.68 1.64
C ALA A 131 -4.22 -11.44 0.72
N SER A 132 -5.40 -10.96 0.34
CA SER A 132 -5.51 -9.65 -0.30
C SER A 132 -5.10 -8.54 0.67
N PHE A 133 -4.67 -7.39 0.16
CA PHE A 133 -4.27 -6.24 0.98
C PHE A 133 -5.31 -5.86 2.05
N PHE A 134 -6.60 -5.86 1.70
CA PHE A 134 -7.67 -5.59 2.67
C PHE A 134 -7.78 -6.66 3.75
N SER A 135 -7.64 -7.93 3.37
CA SER A 135 -7.64 -9.04 4.32
C SER A 135 -6.45 -8.95 5.27
N LEU A 136 -5.30 -8.46 4.81
CA LEU A 136 -4.13 -8.18 5.63
C LEU A 136 -4.39 -7.06 6.65
N VAL A 137 -4.95 -5.92 6.21
CA VAL A 137 -5.23 -4.76 7.06
C VAL A 137 -6.32 -5.04 8.11
N THR A 138 -7.35 -5.80 7.74
CA THR A 138 -8.47 -6.13 8.62
C THR A 138 -8.25 -7.41 9.44
N TRP A 139 -7.08 -8.05 9.31
CA TRP A 139 -6.77 -9.38 9.85
C TRP A 139 -7.80 -10.45 9.50
N TRP A 140 -8.49 -10.31 8.37
CA TRP A 140 -9.57 -11.22 7.99
C TRP A 140 -9.07 -12.64 7.69
N TRP A 141 -7.83 -12.77 7.22
CA TRP A 141 -7.18 -14.07 6.98
C TRP A 141 -7.11 -14.94 8.26
N LEU A 142 -7.06 -14.32 9.44
CA LEU A 142 -6.99 -15.01 10.72
C LEU A 142 -8.37 -15.53 11.19
N LYS A 143 -9.47 -15.02 10.61
CA LYS A 143 -10.85 -15.33 11.02
C LYS A 143 -11.12 -16.83 11.08
N LEU A 144 -10.63 -17.61 10.11
CA LEU A 144 -10.84 -19.05 10.06
C LEU A 144 -10.19 -19.77 11.25
N LEU A 145 -8.98 -19.34 11.63
CA LEU A 145 -8.27 -19.89 12.77
C LEU A 145 -8.96 -19.52 14.10
N MET A 146 -9.39 -18.27 14.23
CA MET A 146 -10.14 -17.81 15.41
C MET A 146 -11.47 -18.56 15.58
N TRP A 147 -12.20 -18.78 14.49
CA TRP A 147 -13.45 -19.54 14.51
C TRP A 147 -13.20 -20.99 14.95
N LYS A 148 -12.18 -21.65 14.40
CA LYS A 148 -11.81 -23.02 14.79
C LYS A 148 -11.44 -23.09 16.28
N GLY A 149 -10.75 -22.08 16.80
CA GLY A 149 -10.42 -21.98 18.22
C GLY A 149 -11.58 -21.72 19.15
N SER A 150 -12.65 -21.11 18.65
CA SER A 150 -13.88 -20.96 19.41
C SER A 150 -14.63 -22.29 19.60
N HIS A 151 -14.42 -23.27 18.72
CA HIS A 151 -15.14 -24.55 18.74
C HIS A 151 -14.31 -25.74 19.20
N LYS A 152 -12.98 -25.66 19.11
CA LYS A 152 -12.05 -26.74 19.48
C LYS A 152 -10.76 -26.13 20.02
N VAL A 153 -10.16 -26.76 21.04
CA VAL A 153 -8.79 -26.45 21.46
C VAL A 153 -7.83 -26.74 20.30
N LEU A 154 -7.02 -25.74 19.93
CA LEU A 154 -6.06 -25.87 18.84
C LEU A 154 -4.90 -26.77 19.28
N THR A 155 -4.55 -27.71 18.41
CA THR A 155 -3.31 -28.50 18.48
C THR A 155 -2.30 -27.95 17.47
N HIS A 156 -1.02 -28.30 17.61
CA HIS A 156 0.04 -27.93 16.65
C HIS A 156 -0.32 -28.25 15.18
N ASP A 157 -1.00 -29.37 14.94
CA ASP A 157 -1.45 -29.78 13.61
C ASP A 157 -2.54 -28.87 13.01
N ASP A 158 -3.20 -28.06 13.83
CA ASP A 158 -4.25 -27.12 13.40
C ASP A 158 -3.70 -25.74 13.05
N LEU A 159 -2.43 -25.44 13.38
CA LEU A 159 -1.76 -24.19 13.08
C LEU A 159 -1.11 -24.20 11.68
N TYR A 160 -0.91 -23.00 11.14
CA TYR A 160 -0.15 -22.80 9.91
C TYR A 160 1.35 -22.73 10.20
N ASP A 161 2.18 -23.08 9.21
CA ASP A 161 3.63 -22.89 9.35
C ASP A 161 3.98 -21.39 9.31
N ILE A 162 5.08 -21.05 9.99
CA ILE A 162 5.61 -19.70 10.05
C ILE A 162 6.16 -19.33 8.66
N ASN A 163 5.97 -18.08 8.26
CA ASN A 163 6.54 -17.52 7.05
C ASN A 163 8.06 -17.75 7.00
N TYR A 164 8.58 -18.09 5.83
CA TYR A 164 10.03 -18.30 5.62
C TYR A 164 10.89 -17.14 6.16
N GLU A 165 10.45 -15.88 5.95
CA GLU A 165 11.17 -14.68 6.40
C GLU A 165 11.26 -14.55 7.94
N ASP A 166 10.25 -15.06 8.65
CA ASP A 166 10.15 -15.00 10.10
C ASP A 166 10.77 -16.24 10.78
N LYS A 167 11.26 -17.21 10.00
CA LYS A 167 11.97 -18.37 10.56
C LYS A 167 13.25 -17.92 11.25
N SER A 168 13.55 -18.55 12.38
CA SER A 168 14.73 -18.25 13.20
C SER A 168 16.03 -18.44 12.42
N GLU A 169 16.09 -19.43 11.53
CA GLU A 169 17.22 -19.65 10.62
C GLU A 169 17.49 -18.41 9.75
N VAL A 170 16.48 -17.90 9.05
CA VAL A 170 16.62 -16.74 8.16
C VAL A 170 16.93 -15.47 8.94
N THR A 171 16.22 -15.26 10.05
CA THR A 171 16.38 -14.12 10.95
C THR A 171 17.79 -14.08 11.55
N SER A 172 18.29 -15.21 12.05
CA SER A 172 19.64 -15.29 12.62
C SER A 172 20.74 -15.08 11.58
N LEU A 173 20.58 -15.61 10.35
CA LEU A 173 21.52 -15.37 9.25
C LEU A 173 21.56 -13.90 8.82
N ARG A 174 20.40 -13.23 8.74
CA ARG A 174 20.31 -11.78 8.45
C ARG A 174 21.06 -10.97 9.49
N PHE A 175 20.83 -11.24 10.78
CA PHE A 175 21.54 -10.58 11.86
C PHE A 175 23.05 -10.87 11.84
N GLN A 176 23.44 -12.14 11.67
CA GLN A 176 24.85 -12.56 11.65
C GLN A 176 25.64 -11.85 10.54
N LYS A 177 25.01 -11.64 9.38
CA LYS A 177 25.61 -10.91 8.26
C LYS A 177 25.93 -9.46 8.62
N GLU A 178 25.02 -8.76 9.28
CA GLU A 178 25.22 -7.37 9.71
C GLU A 178 26.20 -7.28 10.89
N TRP A 179 26.14 -8.22 11.83
CA TRP A 179 27.11 -8.34 12.91
C TRP A 179 28.54 -8.52 12.38
N ASN A 180 28.74 -9.42 11.42
CA ASN A 180 30.04 -9.65 10.79
C ASN A 180 30.57 -8.38 10.08
N LYS A 181 29.71 -7.53 9.51
CA LYS A 181 30.11 -6.24 8.94
C LYS A 181 30.58 -5.27 10.02
N GLU A 182 29.89 -5.24 11.16
CA GLU A 182 30.24 -4.37 12.28
C GLU A 182 31.55 -4.80 12.95
N VAL A 183 31.77 -6.11 13.13
CA VAL A 183 33.05 -6.68 13.61
C VAL A 183 34.22 -6.37 12.67
N LYS A 184 33.98 -6.37 11.35
CA LYS A 184 34.98 -5.94 10.37
C LYS A 184 35.30 -4.43 10.48
N ARG A 185 34.29 -3.61 10.77
CA ARG A 185 34.45 -2.15 10.94
C ARG A 185 35.18 -1.79 12.24
N SER A 186 34.99 -2.55 13.31
CA SER A 186 35.69 -2.37 14.59
C SER A 186 37.16 -2.81 14.58
N GLY A 187 37.62 -3.47 13.51
CA GLY A 187 38.98 -3.99 13.42
C GLY A 187 39.21 -5.28 14.23
N LEU A 188 38.16 -5.85 14.82
CA LEU A 188 38.17 -7.12 15.57
C LEU A 188 38.05 -8.34 14.64
N LEU A 189 38.64 -8.28 13.44
CA LEU A 189 38.82 -9.50 12.68
C LEU A 189 39.78 -10.37 13.47
N PHE A 190 39.24 -11.46 14.03
CA PHE A 190 39.96 -12.66 14.42
C PHE A 190 40.70 -13.21 13.19
N VAL A 191 41.76 -12.53 12.75
CA VAL A 191 42.74 -13.14 11.85
C VAL A 191 43.59 -14.00 12.76
N GLN A 192 43.17 -15.24 12.87
CA GLN A 192 44.04 -16.36 13.19
C GLN A 192 45.21 -16.32 12.18
N GLY A 193 46.28 -15.57 12.51
CA GLY A 193 47.60 -15.72 11.87
C GLY A 193 48.28 -14.52 11.21
N GLN A 194 47.75 -13.28 11.16
CA GLN A 194 48.47 -12.21 10.44
C GLN A 194 48.55 -10.88 11.21
N LYS A 195 49.68 -10.73 11.94
CA LYS A 195 50.20 -9.44 12.39
C LYS A 195 50.53 -8.60 11.17
N ASN A 196 49.83 -7.49 10.96
CA ASN A 196 50.43 -6.36 10.26
C ASN A 196 49.87 -5.04 10.81
N ASN A 197 50.82 -4.19 11.17
CA ASN A 197 50.67 -2.90 11.80
C ASN A 197 49.92 -1.92 10.89
N GLN A 198 48.62 -1.70 11.12
CA GLN A 198 47.98 -0.44 10.72
C GLN A 198 46.95 -0.02 11.77
N THR A 199 47.28 1.09 12.42
CA THR A 199 46.49 1.93 13.31
C THR A 199 45.09 2.21 12.73
N LYS A 200 44.05 1.52 13.20
CA LYS A 200 42.66 1.94 13.00
C LYS A 200 41.87 1.71 14.28
N LYS A 201 41.21 2.78 14.74
CA LYS A 201 40.48 2.92 16.00
C LYS A 201 39.77 1.62 16.40
N THR A 202 40.18 1.04 17.53
CA THR A 202 39.51 -0.04 18.24
C THR A 202 38.21 0.49 18.83
N ARG A 203 37.18 0.61 17.99
CA ARG A 203 35.82 0.90 18.46
C ARG A 203 35.19 -0.42 18.84
N GLU A 204 34.68 -0.56 20.05
CA GLU A 204 33.93 -1.76 20.43
C GLU A 204 32.74 -1.98 19.48
N PRO A 205 32.49 -3.21 19.03
CA PRO A 205 31.41 -3.50 18.10
C PRO A 205 30.09 -3.29 18.85
N SER A 206 29.29 -2.34 18.41
CA SER A 206 28.01 -2.03 19.06
C SER A 206 26.89 -2.94 18.55
N LEU A 207 26.35 -3.77 19.44
CA LEU A 207 25.21 -4.65 19.15
C LEU A 207 23.97 -3.87 18.69
N VAL A 208 23.70 -2.72 19.31
CA VAL A 208 22.55 -1.86 18.96
C VAL A 208 22.64 -1.37 17.51
N LEU A 209 23.84 -1.03 17.03
CA LEU A 209 24.02 -0.59 15.65
C LEU A 209 23.87 -1.75 14.65
N ALA A 210 24.35 -2.94 15.01
CA ALA A 210 24.15 -4.14 14.18
C ALA A 210 22.66 -4.52 14.09
N LEU A 211 21.95 -4.44 15.22
CA LEU A 211 20.50 -4.69 15.28
C LEU A 211 19.72 -3.65 14.48
N PHE A 212 20.06 -2.36 14.62
CA PHE A 212 19.45 -1.29 13.85
C PHE A 212 19.80 -1.36 12.36
N SER A 213 20.99 -1.82 11.98
CA SER A 213 21.34 -2.07 10.58
C SER A 213 20.53 -3.24 10.01
N ALA A 214 20.28 -4.28 10.80
CA ALA A 214 19.53 -5.46 10.38
C ALA A 214 18.02 -5.21 10.26
N TYR A 215 17.40 -4.54 11.24
CA TYR A 215 15.94 -4.39 11.37
C TYR A 215 15.45 -2.94 11.43
N GLY A 216 16.33 -1.96 11.25
CA GLY A 216 15.99 -0.55 11.41
C GLY A 216 14.90 -0.06 10.47
N LEU A 217 14.85 -0.56 9.23
CA LEU A 217 13.76 -0.23 8.29
C LEU A 217 12.40 -0.72 8.80
N ASP A 218 12.35 -1.91 9.37
CA ASP A 218 11.13 -2.51 9.92
C ASP A 218 10.67 -1.71 11.17
N ILE A 219 11.60 -1.27 12.01
CA ILE A 219 11.31 -0.41 13.16
C ILE A 219 10.85 1.00 12.74
N ILE A 220 11.51 1.62 11.75
CA ILE A 220 11.16 2.96 11.26
C ILE A 220 9.76 2.96 10.65
N THR A 221 9.44 1.95 9.84
CA THR A 221 8.11 1.81 9.24
C THR A 221 7.03 1.64 10.32
N GLY A 222 7.25 0.80 11.32
CA GLY A 222 6.36 0.69 12.49
C GLY A 222 6.20 2.01 13.24
N GLY A 223 7.30 2.73 13.48
CA GLY A 223 7.28 4.05 14.12
C GLY A 223 6.51 5.10 13.33
N PHE A 224 6.61 5.08 11.99
CA PHE A 224 5.83 5.96 11.11
C PHE A 224 4.32 5.70 11.24
N TYR A 225 3.89 4.43 11.21
CA TYR A 225 2.48 4.10 11.41
C TYR A 225 1.98 4.51 12.80
N ARG A 226 2.82 4.36 13.83
CA ARG A 226 2.48 4.81 15.17
C ARG A 226 2.30 6.33 15.25
N LEU A 227 3.20 7.10 14.64
CA LEU A 227 3.10 8.55 14.57
C LEU A 227 1.81 8.99 13.86
N CYS A 228 1.48 8.38 12.73
CA CYS A 228 0.23 8.63 12.02
C CYS A 228 -1.00 8.35 12.91
N TYR A 229 -1.00 7.21 13.62
CA TYR A 229 -2.06 6.87 14.57
C TYR A 229 -2.20 7.93 15.67
N ASP A 230 -1.09 8.32 16.30
CA ASP A 230 -1.11 9.33 17.37
C ASP A 230 -1.60 10.70 16.83
N ALA A 231 -1.20 11.10 15.61
CA ALA A 231 -1.70 12.31 14.97
C ALA A 231 -3.22 12.26 14.72
N LEU A 232 -3.74 11.16 14.18
CA LEU A 232 -5.19 10.97 13.97
C LEU A 232 -5.96 10.99 15.29
N PHE A 233 -5.39 10.43 16.35
CA PHE A 233 -6.01 10.43 17.67
C PHE A 233 -6.24 11.85 18.20
N TYR A 234 -5.30 12.77 17.96
CA TYR A 234 -5.45 14.19 18.32
C TYR A 234 -6.39 14.99 17.40
N VAL A 235 -6.60 14.56 16.16
CA VAL A 235 -7.57 15.20 15.25
C VAL A 235 -9.01 15.03 15.76
N ASN A 236 -9.32 13.91 16.41
CA ASN A 236 -10.67 13.63 16.93
C ASN A 236 -11.23 14.72 17.87
N PRO A 237 -10.55 15.12 18.97
CA PRO A 237 -11.03 16.21 19.83
C PRO A 237 -11.07 17.58 19.14
N LEU A 238 -10.22 17.83 18.14
CA LEU A 238 -10.26 19.06 17.35
C LEU A 238 -11.52 19.12 16.47
N LEU A 239 -11.85 18.02 15.80
CA LEU A 239 -13.09 17.90 15.03
C LEU A 239 -14.32 18.08 15.92
N LEU A 240 -14.33 17.46 17.10
CA LEU A 240 -15.41 17.61 18.07
C LEU A 240 -15.58 19.07 18.50
N ARG A 241 -14.47 19.78 18.76
CA ARG A 241 -14.50 21.21 19.10
C ARG A 241 -15.04 22.07 17.95
N MET A 242 -14.64 21.79 16.71
CA MET A 242 -15.14 22.50 15.53
C MET A 242 -16.64 22.25 15.32
N MET A 243 -17.11 21.02 15.52
CA MET A 243 -18.52 20.68 15.44
C MET A 243 -19.34 21.38 16.54
N LEU A 244 -18.84 21.41 17.78
CA LEU A 244 -19.46 22.15 18.88
C LEU A 244 -19.49 23.66 18.61
N ALA A 245 -18.44 24.21 18.01
CA ALA A 245 -18.40 25.62 17.63
C ALA A 245 -19.42 25.94 16.54
N TYR A 246 -19.54 25.09 15.51
CA TYR A 246 -20.55 25.21 14.45
C TYR A 246 -21.98 25.19 15.01
N ILE A 247 -22.29 24.28 15.93
CA ILE A 247 -23.62 24.17 16.53
C ILE A 247 -23.97 25.37 17.43
N ASN A 248 -22.98 25.96 18.10
CA ASN A 248 -23.20 27.10 18.99
C ASN A 248 -23.32 28.44 18.27
N ASP A 249 -22.93 28.51 16.99
CA ASP A 249 -22.96 29.73 16.20
C ASP A 249 -24.39 29.98 15.66
N LYS A 250 -25.07 30.98 16.20
CA LYS A 250 -26.50 31.26 15.90
C LYS A 250 -26.72 31.89 14.51
N ASP A 251 -25.65 32.30 13.84
CA ASP A 251 -25.68 32.98 12.55
C ASP A 251 -25.51 32.03 11.34
N GLN A 252 -25.34 30.73 11.57
CA GLN A 252 -25.25 29.73 10.51
C GLN A 252 -26.64 29.13 10.17
N PRO A 253 -26.97 28.97 8.87
CA PRO A 253 -28.24 28.37 8.49
C PRO A 253 -28.30 26.90 8.97
N PRO A 254 -29.49 26.42 9.39
CA PRO A 254 -29.67 25.08 9.94
C PRO A 254 -29.32 23.95 8.96
#